data_AF-A0A438F3M6-F1
#
_entry.id   AF-A0A438F3M6-F1
#
_cell.length_a   1.000
_cell.length_b   1.000
_cell.length_c   1.000
_cell.angle_alpha   90.00
_cell.angle_beta   90.00
_cell.angle_gamma   90.00
#
_symmetry.space_group_name_H-M   'P 1'
#
loop_
_entity.id
_entity.type
_entity.pdbx_description
1 polymer ?
#
loop_
_entity_poly.entity_id
_entity_poly.type
_entity_poly.pdbx_seq_one_letter_code
_entity_poly.pdbx_strand_id
1 'polypeptide(L)'
;MAASSAARGKPSQKSDSPLKIFRDPKVVFAFALIFIDALLVFLHHHLHTKIDWDAYMSQVTGFLQGERDYTNLKGDTGPLVYPAGFLYVYSAIHYVTGGLVYPAQVIYFSCISI
;
A
#
# COMPACT_ATOMS: atom_id res chain seq x y z
N MET A 1 -7.74 -74.11 -20.43
CA MET A 1 -7.11 -73.51 -19.23
C MET A 1 -5.86 -72.78 -19.70
N ALA A 2 -5.57 -71.51 -19.47
CA ALA A 2 -6.27 -70.39 -18.87
C ALA A 2 -5.67 -69.12 -19.51
N ALA A 3 -6.49 -68.11 -19.77
CA ALA A 3 -6.01 -66.77 -20.15
C ALA A 3 -5.46 -66.04 -18.91
N SER A 4 -4.33 -65.36 -19.04
CA SER A 4 -3.89 -64.34 -18.07
C SER A 4 -3.04 -63.32 -18.82
N SER A 5 -3.70 -62.34 -19.44
CA SER A 5 -4.01 -61.02 -18.86
C SER A 5 -2.76 -60.16 -18.67
N ALA A 6 -2.55 -59.28 -19.65
CA ALA A 6 -1.54 -58.25 -19.65
C ALA A 6 -1.71 -57.33 -18.42
N ALA A 7 -0.78 -57.42 -17.47
CA ALA A 7 -0.65 -56.44 -16.40
C ALA A 7 0.00 -55.16 -16.98
N ARG A 8 -0.82 -54.34 -17.64
CA ARG A 8 -0.48 -52.96 -17.98
C ARG A 8 -0.33 -52.18 -16.67
N GLY A 9 0.91 -52.03 -16.19
CA GLY A 9 1.23 -51.21 -15.03
C GLY A 9 0.66 -49.80 -15.24
N LYS A 10 -0.21 -49.35 -14.33
CA LYS A 10 -0.72 -47.98 -14.31
C LYS A 10 0.46 -47.00 -14.28
N PRO A 11 0.46 -45.92 -15.09
CA PRO A 11 1.44 -44.87 -14.90
C PRO A 11 1.18 -44.24 -13.53
N SER A 12 2.13 -44.41 -12.62
CA SER A 12 2.13 -43.74 -11.32
C SER A 12 2.10 -42.24 -11.60
N GLN A 13 0.94 -41.60 -11.39
CA GLN A 13 0.84 -40.16 -11.43
C GLN A 13 1.70 -39.62 -10.29
N LYS A 14 2.89 -39.12 -10.64
CA LYS A 14 3.70 -38.29 -9.74
C LYS A 14 2.82 -37.09 -9.38
N SER A 15 2.21 -37.13 -8.21
CA SER A 15 1.63 -35.96 -7.57
C SER A 15 2.76 -34.96 -7.40
N ASP A 16 2.81 -33.95 -8.26
CA ASP A 16 3.75 -32.85 -8.12
C ASP A 16 3.27 -31.96 -6.98
N SER A 17 3.68 -32.34 -5.79
CA SER A 17 3.41 -31.62 -4.55
C SER A 17 3.98 -30.19 -4.69
N PRO A 18 3.23 -29.13 -4.30
CA PRO A 18 3.69 -27.74 -4.39
C PRO A 18 5.02 -27.50 -3.65
N LEU A 19 5.33 -28.34 -2.66
CA LEU A 19 6.61 -28.35 -1.94
C LEU A 19 7.85 -28.67 -2.78
N LYS A 20 7.73 -29.29 -3.96
CA LYS A 20 8.89 -29.48 -4.86
C LYS A 20 9.39 -28.17 -5.45
N ILE A 21 8.50 -27.20 -5.68
CA ILE A 21 8.84 -25.90 -6.27
C ILE A 21 9.75 -25.09 -5.33
N PHE A 22 9.54 -25.19 -4.02
CA PHE A 22 10.30 -24.49 -2.98
C PHE A 22 11.67 -25.11 -2.68
N ARG A 23 12.06 -26.18 -3.39
CA ARG A 23 13.37 -26.83 -3.23
C ARG A 23 14.43 -26.22 -4.14
N ASP A 24 14.04 -25.52 -5.20
CA ASP A 24 14.97 -24.82 -6.07
C ASP A 24 15.39 -23.48 -5.42
N PRO A 25 16.69 -23.27 -5.10
CA PRO A 25 17.17 -22.03 -4.51
C PRO A 25 16.85 -20.79 -5.36
N LYS A 26 16.69 -20.94 -6.68
CA LYS A 26 16.29 -19.85 -7.57
C LYS A 26 14.84 -19.43 -7.35
N VAL A 27 13.95 -20.38 -7.09
CA VAL A 27 12.52 -20.10 -6.80
C VAL A 27 12.40 -19.40 -5.45
N VAL A 28 13.13 -19.89 -4.44
CA VAL A 28 13.20 -19.23 -3.11
C VAL A 28 13.76 -17.82 -3.25
N PHE A 29 14.82 -17.63 -4.03
CA PHE A 29 15.41 -16.31 -4.28
C PHE A 29 14.44 -15.37 -5.01
N ALA A 30 13.71 -15.84 -6.02
CA ALA A 30 12.70 -15.05 -6.72
C ALA A 30 11.58 -14.59 -5.79
N PHE A 31 11.06 -15.48 -4.93
CA PHE A 31 10.06 -15.09 -3.93
C PHE A 31 10.63 -14.12 -2.90
N ALA A 32 11.88 -14.29 -2.47
CA ALA A 32 12.54 -13.35 -1.58
C ALA A 32 12.66 -11.94 -2.22
N LEU A 33 13.03 -11.86 -3.50
CA LEU A 33 13.08 -10.59 -4.23
C LEU A 33 11.71 -9.92 -4.31
N ILE A 34 10.66 -10.67 -4.68
CA ILE A 34 9.29 -10.13 -4.75
C ILE A 34 8.83 -9.65 -3.36
N PHE A 35 9.14 -10.41 -2.32
CA PHE A 35 8.79 -10.04 -0.95
C PHE A 35 9.50 -8.76 -0.50
N ILE A 36 10.81 -8.66 -0.77
CA ILE A 36 11.59 -7.46 -0.45
C ILE A 36 11.06 -6.26 -1.24
N ASP A 37 10.79 -6.41 -2.53
CA ASP A 37 10.24 -5.34 -3.36
C ASP A 37 8.88 -4.87 -2.85
N ALA A 38 7.97 -5.80 -2.55
CA ALA A 38 6.66 -5.49 -1.96
C ALA A 38 6.80 -4.77 -0.60
N LEU A 39 7.76 -5.20 0.23
CA LEU A 39 8.05 -4.55 1.51
C LEU A 39 8.59 -3.12 1.30
N LEU A 40 9.50 -2.92 0.34
CA LEU A 40 10.05 -1.59 0.02
C LEU A 40 8.95 -0.65 -0.48
N VAL A 41 8.09 -1.11 -1.38
CA VAL A 41 6.93 -0.33 -1.88
C VAL A 41 5.99 0.04 -0.72
N PHE A 42 5.67 -0.92 0.15
CA PHE A 42 4.81 -0.68 1.31
C PHE A 42 5.40 0.36 2.27
N LEU A 43 6.68 0.22 2.63
CA LEU A 43 7.38 1.15 3.52
C LEU A 43 7.48 2.55 2.90
N HIS A 44 7.80 2.62 1.60
CA HIS A 44 7.90 3.89 0.87
C HIS A 44 6.55 4.61 0.85
N HIS A 45 5.47 3.90 0.53
CA HIS A 45 4.12 4.47 0.50
C HIS A 45 3.69 5.00 1.87
N HIS A 46 3.88 4.20 2.93
CA HIS A 46 3.48 4.60 4.28
C HIS A 46 4.29 5.81 4.78
N LEU A 47 5.61 5.84 4.52
CA LEU A 47 6.48 6.93 4.98
C LEU A 47 6.18 8.25 4.26
N HIS A 48 6.07 8.24 2.92
CA HIS A 48 5.76 9.45 2.15
C HIS A 48 4.39 10.00 2.54
N THR A 49 3.39 9.11 2.65
CA THR A 49 2.04 9.51 3.08
C THR A 49 2.08 10.19 4.44
N LYS A 50 2.86 9.69 5.40
CA LYS A 50 2.95 10.30 6.73
C LYS A 50 3.61 11.69 6.69
N ILE A 51 4.73 11.83 5.98
CA ILE A 51 5.46 13.10 5.88
C ILE A 51 4.59 14.16 5.18
N ASP A 52 3.97 13.80 4.06
CA ASP A 52 3.09 14.72 3.34
C ASP A 52 1.83 15.05 4.16
N TRP A 53 1.26 14.05 4.83
CA TRP A 53 0.10 14.23 5.70
C TRP A 53 0.37 15.24 6.82
N ASP A 54 1.49 15.08 7.53
CA ASP A 54 1.84 15.98 8.64
C ASP A 54 2.05 17.42 8.13
N ALA A 55 2.69 17.59 6.96
CA ALA A 55 2.82 18.90 6.32
C ALA A 55 1.45 19.50 5.94
N TYR A 56 0.55 18.70 5.37
CA TYR A 56 -0.79 19.13 4.99
C TYR A 56 -1.62 19.52 6.21
N MET A 57 -1.56 18.76 7.30
CA MET A 57 -2.28 19.08 8.52
C MET A 57 -1.79 20.36 9.18
N SER A 58 -0.48 20.65 9.11
CA SER A 58 0.07 21.94 9.55
C SER A 58 -0.53 23.11 8.75
N GLN A 59 -0.54 22.99 7.42
CA GLN A 59 -1.10 24.01 6.52
C GLN A 59 -2.61 24.20 6.74
N VAL A 60 -3.37 23.10 6.87
CA VAL A 60 -4.80 23.13 7.17
C VAL A 60 -5.07 23.77 8.52
N THR A 61 -4.28 23.46 9.55
CA THR A 61 -4.43 24.06 10.89
C THR A 61 -4.24 25.58 10.83
N GLY A 62 -3.21 26.07 10.13
CA GLY A 62 -3.01 27.51 9.93
C GLY A 62 -4.20 28.16 9.22
N PHE A 63 -4.73 27.51 8.19
CA PHE A 63 -5.93 27.98 7.49
C PHE A 63 -7.17 28.02 8.41
N LEU A 64 -7.41 26.97 9.20
CA LEU A 64 -8.52 26.91 10.15
C LEU A 64 -8.39 27.96 11.27
N GLN A 65 -7.17 28.37 11.61
CA GLN A 65 -6.88 29.45 12.56
C GLN A 65 -7.05 30.87 11.97
N GLY A 66 -7.32 30.98 10.67
CA GLY A 66 -7.61 32.27 10.02
C GLY A 66 -6.51 32.79 9.10
N GLU A 67 -5.38 32.09 8.95
CA GLU A 67 -4.34 32.49 7.99
C GLU A 67 -4.84 32.35 6.54
N ARG A 68 -4.56 33.36 5.72
CA ARG A 68 -4.97 33.45 4.31
C ARG A 68 -3.82 33.78 3.37
N ASP A 69 -2.68 34.23 3.91
CA ASP A 69 -1.45 34.39 3.15
C ASP A 69 -0.79 33.01 2.96
N TYR A 70 -0.74 32.56 1.70
CA TYR A 70 -0.22 31.25 1.32
C TYR A 70 1.27 31.11 1.63
N THR A 71 2.00 32.21 1.70
CA THR A 71 3.43 32.20 2.06
C THR A 71 3.64 31.82 3.53
N ASN A 72 2.64 32.05 4.38
CA ASN A 72 2.65 31.71 5.81
C ASN A 72 2.05 30.32 6.10
N LEU A 73 1.21 29.78 5.21
CA LEU A 73 0.67 28.42 5.33
C LEU A 73 1.76 27.40 4.98
N LYS A 74 2.56 26.97 5.95
CA LYS A 74 3.71 26.07 5.72
C LYS A 74 3.74 24.86 6.65
N GLY A 75 4.24 23.76 6.12
CA GLY A 75 4.62 22.56 6.88
C GLY A 75 6.14 22.36 6.83
N ASP A 76 6.60 21.21 7.31
CA ASP A 76 8.03 20.85 7.30
C ASP A 76 8.61 20.73 5.88
N THR A 77 7.74 20.59 4.87
CA THR A 77 8.09 20.54 3.44
C THR A 77 8.06 21.92 2.76
N GLY A 78 7.73 22.99 3.49
CA GLY A 78 7.68 24.35 2.98
C GLY A 78 6.25 24.93 2.85
N PRO A 79 6.12 26.10 2.18
CA PRO A 79 4.84 26.79 2.02
C PRO A 79 3.87 26.02 1.12
N LEU A 80 2.58 26.28 1.30
CA LEU A 80 1.49 25.71 0.54
C LEU A 80 1.59 26.17 -0.91
N VAL A 81 1.76 25.20 -1.81
CA VAL A 81 1.82 25.43 -3.27
C VAL A 81 0.53 25.06 -3.99
N TYR A 82 -0.45 24.47 -3.28
CA TYR A 82 -1.72 24.04 -3.87
C TYR A 82 -2.80 25.12 -3.78
N PRO A 83 -3.75 25.18 -4.74
CA PRO A 83 -4.86 26.14 -4.71
C PRO A 83 -5.83 25.96 -3.52
N ALA A 84 -6.68 26.94 -3.26
CA ALA A 84 -7.65 26.94 -2.15
C ALA A 84 -8.53 25.69 -2.03
N GLY A 85 -8.84 25.02 -3.14
CA GLY A 85 -9.59 23.75 -3.14
C GLY A 85 -8.95 22.68 -2.26
N PHE A 86 -7.62 22.61 -2.23
CA PHE A 86 -6.86 21.72 -1.36
C PHE A 86 -7.23 21.96 0.12
N LEU A 87 -7.22 23.22 0.56
CA LEU A 87 -7.53 23.58 1.93
C LEU A 87 -8.96 23.19 2.31
N TYR A 88 -9.94 23.40 1.42
CA TYR A 88 -11.32 23.01 1.71
C TYR A 88 -11.50 21.50 1.84
N VAL A 89 -10.94 20.74 0.90
CA VAL A 89 -11.03 19.27 0.91
C VAL A 89 -10.33 18.70 2.14
N TYR A 90 -9.09 19.10 2.39
CA TYR A 90 -8.33 18.58 3.53
C TYR A 90 -8.84 19.11 4.89
N SER A 91 -9.50 20.28 4.93
CA SER A 91 -10.23 20.70 6.13
C SER A 91 -11.41 19.77 6.42
N ALA A 92 -12.18 19.38 5.39
CA ALA A 92 -13.27 18.43 5.57
C ALA A 92 -12.76 17.06 6.05
N ILE A 93 -11.67 16.55 5.44
CA ILE A 93 -11.03 15.31 5.89
C ILE A 93 -10.53 15.47 7.33
N HIS A 94 -9.86 16.57 7.67
CA HIS A 94 -9.38 16.85 9.03
C HIS A 94 -10.52 16.82 10.06
N TYR A 95 -11.69 17.38 9.75
CA TYR A 95 -12.86 17.32 10.64
C TYR A 95 -13.37 15.88 10.86
N VAL A 96 -13.31 15.02 9.83
CA VAL A 96 -13.76 13.63 9.93
C VAL A 96 -12.73 12.75 10.63
N THR A 97 -11.44 12.96 10.38
CA THR A 97 -10.36 12.08 10.86
C THR A 97 -9.70 12.59 12.14
N GLY A 98 -10.00 13.81 12.58
CA GLY A 98 -9.29 14.50 13.66
C GLY A 98 -7.84 14.81 13.31
N GLY A 99 -7.50 14.89 12.03
CA GLY A 99 -6.13 15.09 11.56
C GLY A 99 -5.23 13.85 11.65
N LEU A 100 -5.79 12.66 11.93
CA LEU A 100 -5.02 11.42 12.03
C LEU A 100 -4.83 10.77 10.65
N VAL A 101 -3.60 10.30 10.39
CA VAL A 101 -3.22 9.67 9.11
C VAL A 101 -3.93 8.34 8.86
N TYR A 102 -4.11 7.50 9.89
CA TYR A 102 -4.67 6.15 9.72
C TYR A 102 -6.16 6.18 9.29
N PRO A 103 -7.05 6.94 9.97
CA PRO A 103 -8.42 7.10 9.49
C PRO A 103 -8.50 7.73 8.09
N ALA A 104 -7.59 8.66 7.76
CA ALA A 104 -7.52 9.24 6.41
C ALA A 104 -7.14 8.19 5.36
N GLN A 105 -6.17 7.33 5.63
CA GLN A 105 -5.77 6.24 4.74
C GLN A 105 -6.94 5.29 4.46
N VAL A 106 -7.75 4.95 5.48
CA VAL A 106 -8.95 4.13 5.28
C VAL A 106 -9.94 4.80 4.30
N ILE A 107 -10.13 6.12 4.40
CA ILE A 107 -10.96 6.88 3.45
C ILE A 107 -10.36 6.82 2.04
N TYR A 108 -9.06 7.08 1.88
CA TYR A 108 -8.41 7.01 0.55
C TYR A 108 -8.50 5.62 -0.09
N PHE A 109 -8.21 4.55 0.67
CA PHE A 109 -8.26 3.19 0.14
C PHE A 109 -9.70 2.72 -0.17
N SER A 110 -10.69 3.17 0.60
CA SER A 110 -12.10 2.87 0.33
C SER A 110 -12.64 3.61 -0.89
N CYS A 111 -12.19 4.85 -1.16
CA CYS A 111 -12.57 5.60 -2.36
C CYS A 111 -11.90 5.09 -3.65
N ILE A 112 -10.73 4.46 -3.58
CA ILE A 112 -10.00 3.91 -4.74
C ILE A 112 -10.47 2.49 -5.11
N SER A 113 -11.18 1.81 -4.20
CA SER A 113 -11.64 0.43 -4.39
C SER A 113 -13.08 0.31 -4.92
N ILE A 114 -13.67 1.41 -5.41
CA ILE A 114 -14.97 1.49 -6.11
C ILE A 114 -14.69 1.87 -7.57
#